data_AF-A0A0K0XSQ2-F1
#
_entry.id   AF-A0A0K0XSQ2-F1
#
_cell.length_a   1.000
_cell.length_b   1.000
_cell.length_c   1.000
_cell.angle_alpha   90.00
_cell.angle_beta   90.00
_cell.angle_gamma   90.00
#
_symmetry.space_group_name_H-M   'P 1'
#
loop_
_entity.id
_entity.type
_entity.pdbx_description
1 polymer ?
#
loop_
_entity_poly.entity_id
_entity_poly.type
_entity_poly.pdbx_seq_one_letter_code
_entity_poly.pdbx_strand_id
1 'polypeptide(L)'
;MNTSDSRQERLAGFDELPMIDPPPALWSAIRTELDQRAASRRHRRLGWISSGLAAAAVLVVLLGVLNSPELPMPASGEPMVADATDPALVQARQISALLESRLRQQNMGAINTSSVERLVYVENELHWLDIRLASQPDNLDLWQRRVELLDEMNRLYGRNNWQTEMQLTSF
;
A
#
# COMPACT_ATOMS: atom_id res chain seq x y z
N MET A 1 -5.82 3.49 -43.42
CA MET A 1 -5.07 4.01 -42.26
C MET A 1 -4.00 2.98 -41.88
N ASN A 2 -2.72 3.34 -42.01
CA ASN A 2 -1.56 2.46 -41.94
C ASN A 2 -0.98 2.47 -40.51
N THR A 3 -1.17 1.41 -39.73
CA THR A 3 -0.60 1.27 -38.35
C THR A 3 0.74 0.53 -38.33
N SER A 4 1.17 -0.01 -39.47
CA SER A 4 2.40 -0.79 -39.62
C SER A 4 3.65 0.09 -39.70
N ASP A 5 3.57 1.26 -40.35
CA ASP A 5 4.70 2.20 -40.49
C ASP A 5 5.20 2.71 -39.13
N SER A 6 4.29 3.08 -38.23
CA SER A 6 4.64 3.71 -36.96
C SER A 6 5.36 2.78 -35.97
N ARG A 7 5.26 1.45 -36.17
CA ARG A 7 6.05 0.47 -35.38
C ARG A 7 7.46 0.31 -35.94
N GLN A 8 7.64 0.37 -37.26
CA GLN A 8 8.96 0.25 -37.88
C GLN A 8 9.83 1.48 -37.59
N GLU A 9 9.27 2.69 -37.62
CA GLU A 9 10.00 3.91 -37.24
C GLU A 9 10.44 3.92 -35.77
N ARG A 10 9.60 3.40 -34.86
CA ARG A 10 9.94 3.30 -33.44
C ARG A 10 11.06 2.30 -33.15
N LEU A 11 11.17 1.23 -33.94
CA LEU A 11 12.21 0.23 -33.78
C LEU A 11 13.56 0.70 -34.35
N ALA A 12 13.54 1.50 -35.43
CA ALA A 12 14.75 2.08 -36.01
C ALA A 12 15.49 3.03 -35.05
N GLY A 13 14.76 3.73 -34.16
CA GLY A 13 15.37 4.62 -33.17
C GLY A 13 16.10 3.92 -32.01
N PHE A 14 15.95 2.60 -31.83
CA PHE A 14 16.67 1.85 -30.79
C PHE A 14 18.08 1.41 -31.23
N ASP A 15 18.35 1.33 -32.53
CA ASP A 15 19.68 0.99 -33.06
C ASP A 15 20.70 2.14 -32.90
N GLU A 16 20.21 3.38 -32.70
CA GLU A 16 21.06 4.57 -32.52
C GLU A 16 21.39 4.87 -31.05
N LEU A 17 20.91 4.06 -30.11
CA LEU A 17 21.23 4.27 -28.70
C LEU A 17 22.70 3.94 -28.46
N PRO A 18 23.51 4.87 -27.92
CA PRO A 18 24.88 4.57 -27.57
C PRO A 18 24.87 3.46 -26.53
N MET A 19 25.50 2.34 -26.88
CA MET A 19 25.64 1.17 -26.04
C MET A 19 26.69 1.48 -24.97
N ILE A 20 26.28 2.27 -23.98
CA ILE A 20 27.10 2.66 -22.85
C ILE A 20 26.98 1.55 -21.82
N ASP A 21 28.03 0.74 -21.70
CA ASP A 21 28.11 -0.20 -20.59
C ASP A 21 28.18 0.59 -19.27
N PRO A 22 27.24 0.37 -18.34
CA PRO A 22 27.27 1.05 -17.07
C PRO A 22 28.55 0.65 -16.32
N PRO A 23 29.28 1.61 -15.72
CA PRO A 23 30.47 1.31 -14.94
C PRO A 23 30.17 0.23 -13.88
N PRO A 24 31.00 -0.81 -13.74
CA PRO A 24 30.71 -1.93 -12.84
C PRO A 24 30.60 -1.50 -11.36
N ALA A 25 31.27 -0.40 -11.00
CA ALA A 25 31.20 0.21 -9.68
C ALA A 25 29.84 0.87 -9.38
N LEU A 26 29.11 1.35 -10.39
CA LEU A 26 27.84 2.07 -10.22
C LEU A 26 26.76 1.14 -9.63
N TRP A 27 26.71 -0.11 -10.08
CA TRP A 27 25.80 -1.11 -9.53
C TRP A 27 26.08 -1.45 -8.07
N SER A 28 27.36 -1.51 -7.69
CA SER A 28 27.74 -1.73 -6.30
C SER A 28 27.31 -0.55 -5.41
N ALA A 29 27.50 0.69 -5.88
CA ALA A 29 27.07 1.89 -5.17
C ALA A 29 25.55 1.93 -4.97
N ILE A 30 24.77 1.65 -6.03
CA ILE A 30 23.30 1.59 -5.97
C ILE A 30 22.84 0.52 -4.97
N ARG A 31 23.42 -0.68 -4.99
CA ARG A 31 23.09 -1.75 -4.02
C ARG A 31 23.40 -1.32 -2.59
N THR A 32 24.57 -0.73 -2.37
CA THR A 32 24.99 -0.27 -1.06
C THR A 32 24.04 0.80 -0.52
N GLU A 33 23.58 1.72 -1.37
CA GLU A 33 22.62 2.75 -0.97
C GLU A 33 21.21 2.18 -0.70
N LEU A 34 20.76 1.19 -1.48
CA LEU A 34 19.50 0.49 -1.22
C LEU A 34 19.56 -0.30 0.11
N ASP A 35 20.67 -0.98 0.38
CA ASP A 35 20.90 -1.71 1.63
C ASP A 35 20.95 -0.77 2.84
N GLN A 36 21.61 0.38 2.71
CA GLN A 36 21.63 1.42 3.76
C GLN A 36 20.23 1.98 4.04
N ARG A 37 19.42 2.21 3.00
CA ARG A 37 18.02 2.66 3.15
C ARG A 37 17.16 1.58 3.82
N ALA A 38 17.35 0.31 3.48
CA ALA A 38 16.65 -0.82 4.11
C ALA A 38 17.03 -0.98 5.59
N ALA A 39 18.33 -0.88 5.92
CA ALA A 39 18.84 -0.94 7.29
C ALA A 39 18.31 0.21 8.16
N SER A 40 18.25 1.43 7.60
CA SER A 40 17.71 2.62 8.27
C SER A 40 16.22 2.46 8.61
N ARG A 41 15.43 1.86 7.72
CA ARG A 41 14.01 1.54 7.97
C ARG A 41 13.85 0.46 9.05
N ARG A 42 14.74 -0.54 9.10
CA ARG A 42 14.73 -1.61 10.11
C ARG A 42 15.03 -1.07 11.51
N HIS A 43 15.98 -0.13 11.63
CA HIS A 43 16.29 0.50 12.92
C HIS A 43 15.15 1.37 13.46
N ARG A 44 14.40 2.08 12.61
CA ARG A 44 13.21 2.84 13.05
C ARG A 44 12.07 1.94 13.54
N ARG A 45 11.90 0.73 12.99
CA ARG A 45 10.86 -0.22 13.43
C ARG A 45 11.16 -0.84 14.81
N LEU A 46 12.43 -1.01 15.17
CA LEU A 46 12.83 -1.55 16.49
C LEU A 46 12.68 -0.52 17.63
N GLY A 47 12.69 0.78 17.33
CA GLY A 47 12.46 1.83 18.33
C GLY A 47 10.99 2.08 18.70
N TRP A 48 10.03 1.47 17.98
CA TRP A 48 8.58 1.69 18.17
C TRP A 48 7.85 0.52 18.85
N ILE A 49 8.55 -0.59 19.16
CA ILE A 49 7.92 -1.77 19.78
C ILE A 49 7.76 -1.63 21.31
N SER A 50 8.25 -0.55 21.91
CA SER A 50 8.20 -0.34 23.38
C SER A 50 7.09 0.59 23.87
N SER A 51 5.93 0.64 23.19
CA SER A 51 4.75 1.32 23.73
C SER A 51 3.47 0.54 23.45
N GLY A 52 2.94 -0.12 24.49
CA GLY A 52 1.52 -0.45 24.58
C GLY A 52 1.16 -1.93 24.59
N LEU A 53 1.64 -2.67 25.60
CA LEU A 53 1.06 -3.95 26.00
C LEU A 53 0.06 -3.68 27.13
N ALA A 54 -1.23 -3.50 26.81
CA ALA A 54 -2.32 -3.64 27.77
C ALA A 54 -3.69 -3.76 27.07
N ALA A 55 -4.52 -4.66 27.61
CA ALA A 55 -5.93 -4.91 27.33
C ALA A 55 -6.26 -5.82 26.13
N ALA A 56 -6.09 -7.12 26.37
CA ALA A 56 -7.03 -8.11 25.88
C ALA A 56 -8.45 -7.75 26.36
N ALA A 57 -9.35 -7.48 25.41
CA ALA A 57 -10.78 -7.64 25.54
C ALA A 57 -11.27 -8.27 24.24
N VAL A 58 -12.14 -9.24 24.41
CA VAL A 58 -12.49 -10.30 23.47
C VAL A 58 -13.81 -9.97 22.77
N LEU A 59 -14.05 -10.66 21.64
CA LEU A 59 -15.34 -10.98 21.00
C LEU A 59 -16.04 -9.94 20.10
N VAL A 60 -16.10 -10.32 18.81
CA VAL A 60 -17.31 -10.41 17.97
C VAL A 60 -18.23 -9.20 17.94
N VAL A 61 -18.14 -8.40 16.87
CA VAL A 61 -19.31 -7.87 16.16
C VAL A 61 -18.97 -7.76 14.66
N LEU A 62 -19.06 -8.89 13.96
CA LEU A 62 -19.50 -8.90 12.58
C LEU A 62 -20.89 -9.55 12.63
N LEU A 63 -21.91 -8.90 12.05
CA LEU A 63 -23.36 -9.25 12.03
C LEU A 63 -24.21 -8.66 13.17
N GLY A 64 -24.72 -7.43 12.98
CA GLY A 64 -25.68 -6.84 13.91
C GLY A 64 -26.11 -5.40 13.62
N VAL A 65 -26.39 -5.03 12.36
CA VAL A 65 -27.01 -3.71 12.01
C VAL A 65 -28.54 -3.83 11.86
N LEU A 66 -29.15 -4.83 12.49
CA LEU A 66 -30.61 -4.99 12.60
C LEU A 66 -30.95 -5.27 14.06
N ASN A 67 -30.85 -4.24 14.91
CA ASN A 67 -31.69 -4.04 16.10
C ASN A 67 -31.07 -2.97 17.01
N SER A 68 -31.68 -1.79 17.05
CA SER A 68 -31.66 -0.94 18.25
C SER A 68 -32.36 -1.69 19.40
N PRO A 69 -31.96 -1.47 20.67
CA PRO A 69 -32.67 -0.48 21.47
C PRO A 69 -31.78 0.30 22.48
N GLU A 70 -32.42 1.27 23.12
CA GLU A 70 -31.95 2.32 24.02
C GLU A 70 -31.01 1.92 25.20
N LEU A 71 -30.08 2.85 25.47
CA LEU A 71 -29.52 3.39 26.75
C LEU A 71 -29.88 2.72 28.10
N PRO A 72 -28.94 2.68 29.08
CA PRO A 72 -28.77 3.86 29.97
C PRO A 72 -27.32 4.17 30.43
N MET A 73 -27.09 5.46 30.72
CA MET A 73 -25.95 5.98 31.51
C MET A 73 -25.89 5.38 32.92
N PRO A 74 -24.71 5.42 33.56
CA PRO A 74 -24.52 6.44 34.60
C PRO A 74 -23.18 7.20 34.52
N ALA A 75 -23.24 8.42 35.04
CA ALA A 75 -22.21 9.45 35.10
C ALA A 75 -21.00 9.10 36.00
N SER A 76 -19.82 9.67 35.68
CA SER A 76 -18.98 10.49 36.58
C SER A 76 -17.53 10.60 36.07
N GLY A 77 -16.96 11.81 36.08
CA GLY A 77 -15.53 12.01 36.31
C GLY A 77 -14.69 12.51 35.12
N GLU A 78 -14.28 13.78 35.23
CA GLU A 78 -13.13 14.43 34.57
C GLU A 78 -13.29 14.89 33.11
N PRO A 79 -13.08 16.18 32.79
CA PRO A 79 -12.76 16.61 31.44
C PRO A 79 -11.29 16.23 31.19
N MET A 80 -11.03 14.94 31.02
CA MET A 80 -9.85 14.52 30.28
C MET A 80 -10.01 15.16 28.91
N VAL A 81 -9.03 15.94 28.49
CA VAL A 81 -8.96 16.50 27.14
C VAL A 81 -8.89 15.29 26.21
N ALA A 82 -10.07 14.76 25.86
CA ALA A 82 -10.24 13.79 24.82
C ALA A 82 -9.84 14.55 23.58
N ASP A 83 -8.61 14.29 23.13
CA ASP A 83 -8.19 14.56 21.77
C ASP A 83 -9.27 13.92 20.89
N ALA A 84 -10.20 14.75 20.43
CA ALA A 84 -11.38 14.33 19.69
C ALA A 84 -10.92 13.96 18.29
N THR A 85 -10.13 12.88 18.22
CA THR A 85 -9.71 12.29 16.96
C THR A 85 -10.99 11.87 16.26
N ASP A 86 -11.25 12.47 15.11
CA ASP A 86 -12.42 12.18 14.29
C ASP A 86 -12.54 10.64 14.13
N PRO A 87 -13.67 10.02 14.52
CA PRO A 87 -13.86 8.59 14.39
C PRO A 87 -13.68 8.09 12.95
N ALA A 88 -14.02 8.93 11.94
CA ALA A 88 -13.81 8.60 10.54
C ALA A 88 -12.31 8.51 10.18
N LEU A 89 -11.49 9.39 10.77
CA LEU A 89 -10.04 9.39 10.58
C LEU A 89 -9.40 8.14 11.19
N VAL A 90 -9.83 7.76 12.39
CA VAL A 90 -9.40 6.51 13.04
C VAL A 90 -9.76 5.30 12.18
N GLN A 91 -10.99 5.26 11.66
CA GLN A 91 -11.45 4.19 10.80
C GLN A 91 -10.63 4.09 9.50
N ALA A 92 -10.38 5.21 8.82
CA ALA A 92 -9.60 5.23 7.58
C ALA A 92 -8.16 4.74 7.81
N ARG A 93 -7.53 5.13 8.93
CA ARG A 93 -6.21 4.63 9.36
C ARG A 93 -6.22 3.11 9.54
N GLN A 94 -7.21 2.57 10.25
CA GLN A 94 -7.36 1.13 10.48
C GLN A 94 -7.57 0.34 9.18
N ILE A 95 -8.46 0.80 8.30
CA ILE A 95 -8.70 0.17 7.00
C ILE A 95 -7.41 0.16 6.17
N SER A 96 -6.69 1.28 6.14
CA SER A 96 -5.44 1.36 5.38
C SER A 96 -4.37 0.39 5.91
N ALA A 97 -4.26 0.22 7.23
CA ALA A 97 -3.33 -0.75 7.83
C ALA A 97 -3.70 -2.20 7.49
N LEU A 98 -5.01 -2.51 7.47
CA LEU A 98 -5.53 -3.81 7.07
C LEU A 98 -5.21 -4.11 5.60
N LEU A 99 -5.48 -3.17 4.68
CA LEU A 99 -5.18 -3.35 3.26
C LEU A 99 -3.69 -3.51 2.98
N GLU A 100 -2.84 -2.78 3.71
CA GLU A 100 -1.40 -2.92 3.62
C GLU A 100 -0.92 -4.29 4.13
N SER A 101 -1.53 -4.79 5.21
CA SER A 101 -1.25 -6.15 5.70
C SER A 101 -1.60 -7.22 4.67
N ARG A 102 -2.71 -7.05 3.95
CA ARG A 102 -3.15 -7.94 2.88
C ARG A 102 -2.21 -7.91 1.68
N LEU A 103 -1.77 -6.72 1.26
CA LEU A 103 -0.77 -6.58 0.18
C LEU A 103 0.52 -7.33 0.51
N ARG A 104 1.02 -7.23 1.75
CA ARG A 104 2.22 -7.97 2.16
C ARG A 104 2.06 -9.48 2.05
N GLN A 105 0.85 -10.01 2.24
CA GLN A 105 0.57 -11.43 2.08
C GLN A 105 0.46 -11.82 0.59
N GLN A 106 -0.05 -10.94 -0.26
CA GLN A 106 -0.27 -11.19 -1.69
C GLN A 106 0.97 -10.99 -2.56
N ASN A 107 1.94 -10.18 -2.13
CA ASN A 107 3.14 -9.83 -2.90
C ASN A 107 4.12 -11.00 -3.16
N MET A 108 3.74 -12.24 -2.83
CA MET A 108 4.49 -13.45 -3.18
C MET A 108 4.01 -14.09 -4.50
N GLY A 109 2.94 -13.57 -5.12
CA GLY A 109 2.40 -14.08 -6.38
C GLY A 109 3.04 -13.50 -7.63
N ALA A 110 2.96 -14.22 -8.75
CA ALA A 110 3.42 -13.74 -10.04
C ALA A 110 2.55 -12.54 -10.51
N ILE A 111 3.19 -11.47 -10.96
CA ILE A 111 2.51 -10.27 -11.48
C ILE A 111 2.31 -10.43 -12.98
N ASN A 112 1.09 -10.19 -13.47
CA ASN A 112 0.81 -10.15 -14.90
C ASN A 112 1.46 -8.92 -15.54
N THR A 113 2.22 -9.12 -16.63
CA THR A 113 2.90 -8.04 -17.37
C THR A 113 1.96 -6.94 -17.83
N SER A 114 0.70 -7.25 -18.15
CA SER A 114 -0.32 -6.28 -18.55
C SER A 114 -0.75 -5.33 -17.42
N SER A 115 -0.54 -5.71 -16.16
CA SER A 115 -0.90 -4.89 -14.99
C SER A 115 0.29 -4.10 -14.43
N VAL A 116 1.51 -4.35 -14.92
CA VAL A 116 2.74 -3.74 -14.38
C VAL A 116 2.71 -2.22 -14.50
N GLU A 117 2.32 -1.68 -15.67
CA GLU A 117 2.26 -0.24 -15.88
C GLU A 117 1.31 0.44 -14.88
N ARG A 118 0.11 -0.13 -14.70
CA ARG A 118 -0.86 0.38 -13.73
C ARG A 118 -0.38 0.26 -12.30
N LEU A 119 0.30 -0.84 -11.97
CA LEU A 119 0.84 -1.08 -10.63
C LEU A 119 1.92 -0.06 -10.27
N VAL A 120 2.85 0.21 -11.20
CA VAL A 120 3.88 1.25 -11.04
C VAL A 120 3.24 2.63 -10.86
N TYR A 121 2.20 2.94 -11.63
CA TYR A 121 1.46 4.20 -11.49
C TYR A 121 0.86 4.34 -10.09
N VAL A 122 0.13 3.33 -9.61
CA VAL A 122 -0.54 3.37 -8.30
C VAL A 122 0.49 3.41 -7.16
N GLU A 123 1.61 2.69 -7.27
CA GLU A 123 2.69 2.72 -6.28
C GLU A 123 3.32 4.12 -6.18
N ASN A 124 3.54 4.78 -7.33
CA ASN A 124 4.04 6.16 -7.33
C ASN A 124 3.01 7.14 -6.74
N GLU A 125 1.72 7.03 -7.07
CA GLU A 125 0.69 7.85 -6.43
C GLU A 125 0.66 7.65 -4.91
N LEU A 126 0.74 6.39 -4.46
CA LEU A 126 0.76 6.05 -3.03
C LEU A 126 2.00 6.64 -2.35
N HIS A 127 3.16 6.61 -3.01
CA HIS A 127 4.38 7.22 -2.49
C HIS A 127 4.24 8.73 -2.27
N TRP A 128 3.72 9.46 -3.26
CA TRP A 128 3.49 10.90 -3.12
C TRP A 128 2.45 11.23 -2.05
N LEU A 129 1.41 10.38 -1.94
CA LEU A 129 0.40 10.53 -0.91
C LEU A 129 0.96 10.32 0.49
N ASP A 130 1.78 9.30 0.70
CA ASP A 130 2.42 9.00 1.99
C ASP A 130 3.38 10.14 2.41
N ILE A 131 4.08 10.77 1.47
CA ILE A 131 4.88 11.98 1.74
C ILE A 131 3.98 13.11 2.25
N ARG A 132 2.82 13.32 1.62
CA ARG A 132 1.89 14.37 2.04
C ARG A 132 1.27 14.06 3.41
N LEU A 133 0.88 12.81 3.65
CA LEU A 133 0.36 12.33 4.94
C LEU A 133 1.37 12.51 6.07
N ALA A 134 2.67 12.35 5.81
CA ALA A 134 3.70 12.62 6.82
C ALA A 134 3.70 14.08 7.30
N SER A 135 3.29 15.03 6.44
CA SER A 135 3.14 16.45 6.80
C SER A 135 1.75 16.81 7.33
N GLN A 136 0.73 16.03 6.99
CA GLN A 136 -0.68 16.28 7.31
C GLN A 136 -1.34 14.98 7.82
N PRO A 137 -0.94 14.49 9.00
CA PRO A 137 -1.41 13.18 9.48
C PRO A 137 -2.90 13.17 9.82
N ASP A 138 -3.50 14.33 10.10
CA ASP A 138 -4.90 14.44 10.54
C ASP A 138 -5.87 14.77 9.41
N ASN A 139 -5.41 14.77 8.17
CA ASN A 139 -6.24 15.04 7.00
C ASN A 139 -6.99 13.77 6.55
N LEU A 140 -8.31 13.75 6.77
CA LEU A 140 -9.19 12.62 6.43
C LEU A 140 -9.17 12.28 4.93
N ASP A 141 -9.22 13.27 4.04
CA ASP A 141 -9.30 13.06 2.59
C ASP A 141 -8.06 12.32 2.07
N LEU A 142 -6.88 12.63 2.64
CA LEU A 142 -5.64 11.94 2.29
C LEU A 142 -5.66 10.48 2.75
N TRP A 143 -6.22 10.18 3.92
CA TRP A 143 -6.37 8.80 4.38
C TRP A 143 -7.38 8.01 3.55
N GLN A 144 -8.49 8.64 3.15
CA GLN A 144 -9.46 8.02 2.24
C GLN A 144 -8.82 7.68 0.90
N ARG A 145 -8.08 8.63 0.30
CA ARG A 145 -7.34 8.37 -0.94
C ARG A 145 -6.30 7.24 -0.78
N ARG A 146 -5.68 7.13 0.40
CA ARG A 146 -4.72 6.04 0.68
C ARG A 146 -5.42 4.69 0.67
N VAL A 147 -6.61 4.60 1.27
CA VAL A 147 -7.44 3.41 1.25
C VAL A 147 -7.81 3.02 -0.18
N GLU A 148 -8.23 3.98 -1.02
CA GLU A 148 -8.59 3.72 -2.42
C GLU A 148 -7.41 3.14 -3.22
N LEU A 149 -6.22 3.74 -3.10
CA LEU A 149 -5.02 3.27 -3.80
C LEU A 149 -4.59 1.88 -3.33
N LEU A 150 -4.60 1.64 -2.01
CA LEU A 150 -4.27 0.33 -1.45
C LEU A 150 -5.28 -0.75 -1.88
N ASP A 151 -6.57 -0.42 -1.92
CA ASP A 151 -7.60 -1.33 -2.43
C ASP A 151 -7.41 -1.63 -3.92
N GLU A 152 -7.08 -0.62 -4.72
CA GLU A 152 -6.72 -0.82 -6.12
C GLU A 152 -5.51 -1.75 -6.29
N MET A 153 -4.43 -1.53 -5.54
CA MET A 153 -3.27 -2.44 -5.56
C MET A 153 -3.70 -3.87 -5.19
N ASN A 154 -4.49 -4.05 -4.13
CA ASN A 154 -4.98 -5.37 -3.71
C ASN A 154 -5.79 -6.06 -4.81
N ARG A 155 -6.58 -5.31 -5.60
CA ARG A 155 -7.32 -5.85 -6.76
C ARG A 155 -6.39 -6.23 -7.90
N LEU A 156 -5.34 -5.47 -8.17
CA LEU A 156 -4.34 -5.77 -9.20
C LEU A 156 -3.58 -7.05 -8.85
N TYR A 157 -3.14 -7.20 -7.60
CA TYR A 157 -2.50 -8.44 -7.13
C TYR A 157 -3.47 -9.62 -7.08
N GLY A 158 -4.69 -9.39 -6.56
CA GLY A 158 -5.72 -10.43 -6.46
C GLY A 158 -6.17 -10.98 -7.81
N ARG A 159 -6.21 -10.15 -8.86
CA ARG A 159 -6.55 -10.62 -10.22
C ARG A 159 -5.51 -11.56 -10.81
N ASN A 160 -4.26 -11.42 -10.41
CA ASN A 160 -3.19 -12.22 -11.00
C ASN A 160 -3.15 -13.63 -10.44
N ASN A 161 -3.42 -13.81 -9.14
CA ASN A 161 -3.37 -15.14 -8.52
C ASN A 161 -4.34 -16.15 -9.14
N TRP A 162 -5.59 -15.77 -9.41
CA TRP A 162 -6.57 -16.72 -9.97
C TRP A 162 -6.26 -17.11 -11.42
N GLN A 163 -5.68 -16.21 -12.22
CA GLN A 163 -5.29 -16.52 -13.60
C GLN A 163 -4.15 -17.55 -13.62
N THR A 164 -3.16 -17.39 -12.75
CA THR A 164 -2.06 -18.34 -12.62
C THR A 164 -2.56 -19.71 -12.16
N GLU A 165 -3.49 -19.76 -11.21
CA GLU A 165 -4.06 -21.01 -10.70
C GLU A 165 -4.87 -21.77 -11.77
N MET A 166 -5.62 -21.05 -12.62
CA MET A 166 -6.35 -21.67 -13.74
C MET A 166 -5.43 -22.21 -14.83
N GLN A 167 -4.29 -21.57 -15.10
CA GLN A 167 -3.32 -22.08 -16.09
C GLN A 167 -2.59 -23.35 -15.60
N LEU A 168 -2.36 -23.46 -14.29
CA LEU A 168 -1.68 -24.62 -13.71
C LEU A 168 -2.60 -25.85 -13.59
N THR A 169 -3.92 -25.66 -13.53
CA THR A 169 -4.90 -26.74 -13.38
C THR A 169 -5.38 -27.34 -14.71
N SER A 170 -5.01 -26.78 -15.85
CA SER A 170 -5.40 -27.24 -17.19
C SER A 170 -4.42 -28.21 -17.87
N PHE A 171 -3.49 -28.82 -17.13
CA PHE A 171 -2.53 -29.83 -17.60
C PHE A 171 -2.79 -31.19 -16.94
#